data_AF-A0A2Z5JBN6-F1
#
_entry.id   AF-A0A2Z5JBN6-F1
#
_cell.length_a   1.000
_cell.length_b   1.000
_cell.length_c   1.000
_cell.angle_alpha   90.00
_cell.angle_beta   90.00
_cell.angle_gamma   90.00
#
_symmetry.space_group_name_H-M   'P 1'
#
loop_
_entity.id
_entity.type
_entity.pdbx_description
1 polymer ?
#
loop_
_entity_poly.entity_id
_entity_poly.type
_entity_poly.pdbx_seq_one_letter_code
_entity_poly.pdbx_strand_id
1 'polypeptide(L)'
;MATVHRPTEVEASAVEVYRLELTEAEQSALRAAPETFLRDLLERDGHTVNRLLIDTRVLNDDCPGGEYEVVHLLSPAYRRSEHSVRCVEPR
;
A
#
# COMPACT_ATOMS: atom_id res chain seq x y z
N MET A 1 12.32 -27.52 6.58
CA MET A 1 13.01 -26.42 5.86
C MET A 1 11.95 -25.62 5.12
N ALA A 2 11.96 -24.30 5.24
CA ALA A 2 11.10 -23.44 4.43
C ALA A 2 11.80 -23.17 3.09
N THR A 3 11.10 -23.39 1.98
CA THR A 3 11.60 -23.13 0.63
C THR A 3 10.76 -22.01 0.03
N VAL A 4 11.41 -20.92 -0.39
CA VAL A 4 10.75 -19.81 -1.08
C VAL A 4 10.76 -20.11 -2.58
N HIS A 5 9.59 -20.34 -3.15
CA HIS A 5 9.44 -20.47 -4.60
C HIS A 5 9.13 -19.09 -5.17
N ARG A 6 9.78 -18.72 -6.29
CA ARG A 6 9.41 -17.55 -7.09
C ARG A 6 8.42 -18.02 -8.15
N PRO A 7 7.10 -17.79 -7.99
CA PRO A 7 6.10 -18.35 -8.89
C PRO A 7 5.96 -17.62 -10.23
N THR A 8 6.62 -16.47 -10.41
CA THR A 8 6.43 -15.57 -11.56
C THR A 8 7.75 -14.91 -12.00
N GLU A 9 7.97 -14.83 -13.32
CA GLU A 9 8.97 -13.94 -13.90
C GLU A 9 8.62 -12.47 -13.62
N VAL A 10 9.62 -11.64 -13.34
CA VAL A 10 9.42 -10.24 -12.99
C VAL A 10 9.25 -9.41 -14.27
N GLU A 11 8.01 -9.24 -14.71
CA GLU A 11 7.58 -8.22 -15.68
C GLU A 11 6.76 -7.12 -14.96
N ALA A 12 7.29 -6.58 -13.86
CA ALA A 12 6.76 -5.34 -13.28
C ALA A 12 7.35 -4.16 -14.07
N SER A 13 6.59 -3.60 -15.01
CA SER A 13 7.11 -2.57 -15.93
C SER A 13 7.06 -1.16 -15.35
N ALA A 14 6.29 -0.92 -14.29
CA ALA A 14 6.19 0.38 -13.63
C ALA A 14 5.98 0.22 -12.13
N VAL A 15 6.86 0.85 -11.34
CA VAL A 15 6.70 1.03 -9.89
C VAL A 15 6.43 2.50 -9.67
N GLU A 16 5.32 2.81 -9.02
CA GLU A 16 4.98 4.17 -8.63
C GLU A 16 4.98 4.26 -7.11
N VAL A 17 5.50 5.36 -6.57
CA VAL A 17 5.50 5.63 -5.13
C VAL A 17 4.76 6.93 -4.91
N TYR A 18 3.69 6.86 -4.13
CA TYR A 18 2.85 7.98 -3.77
C TYR A 18 3.06 8.30 -2.30
N ARG A 19 3.30 9.57 -1.97
CA ARG A 19 3.27 10.03 -0.58
C ARG A 19 1.81 10.19 -0.17
N LEU A 20 1.44 9.59 0.96
CA LEU A 20 0.09 9.65 1.48
C LEU A 20 0.04 10.64 2.64
N GLU A 21 -0.65 11.76 2.40
CA GLU A 21 -0.89 12.81 3.40
C GLU A 21 -2.28 12.61 3.99
N LEU A 22 -2.34 12.37 5.30
CA LEU A 22 -3.59 12.10 6.01
C LEU A 22 -3.77 13.10 7.14
N THR A 23 -4.97 13.65 7.25
CA THR A 23 -5.41 14.36 8.46
C THR A 23 -5.51 13.41 9.65
N GLU A 24 -5.51 13.93 10.88
CA GLU A 24 -5.68 13.08 12.09
C GLU A 24 -6.96 12.24 12.06
N ALA A 25 -8.06 12.80 11.50
CA ALA A 25 -9.32 12.10 11.35
C ALA A 25 -9.20 10.92 10.37
N GLU A 26 -8.51 11.12 9.25
CA GLU A 26 -8.25 10.08 8.26
C GLU A 26 -7.28 9.02 8.78
N GLN A 27 -6.26 9.40 9.55
CA GLN A 27 -5.40 8.44 10.24
C GLN A 27 -6.19 7.57 11.21
N SER A 28 -7.13 8.15 11.97
CA SER A 28 -8.01 7.38 12.84
C SER A 28 -8.93 6.45 12.05
N ALA A 29 -9.44 6.88 10.90
CA ALA A 29 -10.27 6.05 10.04
C ALA A 29 -9.48 4.89 9.42
N LEU A 30 -8.24 5.16 8.98
CA LEU A 30 -7.29 4.16 8.52
C LEU A 30 -7.01 3.12 9.61
N ARG A 31 -6.78 3.53 10.86
CA ARG A 31 -6.56 2.57 11.96
C ARG A 31 -7.80 1.74 12.29
N ALA A 32 -9.00 2.32 12.19
CA ALA A 32 -10.24 1.64 12.52
C ALA A 32 -10.65 0.59 11.46
N ALA A 33 -10.43 0.88 10.17
CA ALA A 33 -10.82 0.03 9.06
C ALA A 33 -9.81 0.12 7.90
N PRO A 34 -8.60 -0.43 8.06
CA PRO A 34 -7.47 -0.14 7.17
C PRO A 34 -7.69 -0.59 5.73
N GLU A 35 -8.19 -1.81 5.54
CA GLU A 35 -8.44 -2.34 4.20
C GLU A 35 -9.53 -1.56 3.46
N THR A 36 -10.65 -1.27 4.14
CA THR A 36 -11.77 -0.52 3.56
C THR A 36 -11.35 0.90 3.22
N PHE A 37 -10.72 1.61 4.16
CA PHE A 37 -10.26 2.98 3.96
C PHE A 37 -9.32 3.10 2.76
N LEU A 38 -8.28 2.25 2.69
CA LEU A 38 -7.29 2.31 1.61
C LEU A 38 -7.89 1.92 0.27
N ARG A 39 -8.76 0.91 0.23
CA ARG A 39 -9.46 0.53 -0.99
C ARG A 39 -10.31 1.67 -1.52
N ASP A 40 -11.15 2.27 -0.68
CA ASP A 40 -12.03 3.37 -1.06
C ASP A 40 -11.23 4.59 -1.54
N LEU A 41 -10.11 4.89 -0.86
CA LEU A 41 -9.22 5.99 -1.24
C LEU A 41 -8.60 5.77 -2.62
N LEU A 42 -8.00 4.60 -2.85
CA LEU A 42 -7.30 4.28 -4.09
C LEU A 42 -8.27 4.11 -5.27
N GLU A 43 -9.44 3.52 -5.04
CA GLU A 43 -10.47 3.37 -6.07
C GLU A 43 -11.09 4.72 -6.46
N ARG A 44 -11.22 5.66 -5.51
CA ARG A 44 -11.64 7.06 -5.80
C ARG A 44 -10.64 7.78 -6.71
N ASP A 45 -9.35 7.47 -6.58
CA ASP A 45 -8.28 8.03 -7.42
C ASP A 45 -8.09 7.24 -8.74
N GLY A 46 -8.99 6.28 -9.02
CA GLY A 46 -9.04 5.55 -10.29
C GLY A 46 -8.18 4.28 -10.35
N HIS A 47 -7.57 3.86 -9.23
CA HIS A 47 -6.87 2.58 -9.17
C HIS A 47 -7.86 1.41 -9.07
N THR A 48 -7.53 0.28 -9.71
CA THR A 48 -8.20 -0.99 -9.43
C THR A 48 -7.41 -1.74 -8.38
N VAL A 49 -7.92 -1.92 -7.16
CA VAL A 49 -7.15 -2.54 -6.08
C VAL A 49 -7.34 -4.06 -6.07
N ASN A 50 -6.42 -4.82 -6.68
CA ASN A 50 -6.51 -6.29 -6.64
C ASN A 50 -5.95 -6.86 -5.34
N ARG A 51 -4.92 -6.23 -4.76
CA ARG A 51 -4.28 -6.67 -3.53
C ARG A 51 -3.72 -5.49 -2.75
N LEU A 52 -3.93 -5.51 -1.43
CA LEU A 52 -3.36 -4.57 -0.48
C LEU A 52 -2.38 -5.30 0.44
N LEU A 53 -1.21 -4.71 0.62
CA LEU A 53 -0.20 -5.11 1.59
C LEU A 53 0.01 -3.94 2.54
N ILE A 54 -0.31 -4.12 3.82
CA ILE A 54 -0.26 -3.05 4.80
C ILE A 54 0.85 -3.36 5.80
N ASP A 55 1.79 -2.45 5.95
CA ASP A 55 2.77 -2.50 7.03
C ASP A 55 2.07 -2.42 8.39
N THR A 56 2.31 -3.40 9.26
CA THR A 56 1.67 -3.48 10.57
C THR A 56 1.98 -2.28 11.47
N ARG A 57 3.08 -1.55 11.21
CA ARG A 57 3.39 -0.30 11.91
C ARG A 57 2.32 0.77 11.69
N VAL A 58 1.71 0.80 10.51
CA VAL A 58 0.57 1.69 10.19
C VAL A 58 -0.64 1.36 11.05
N LEU A 59 -0.86 0.07 11.31
CA LEU A 59 -1.99 -0.42 12.10
C LEU A 59 -1.84 -0.13 13.60
N ASN A 60 -0.60 -0.15 14.08
CA ASN A 60 -0.29 -0.02 15.50
C ASN A 60 0.06 1.41 15.93
N ASP A 61 -0.09 2.40 15.04
CA ASP A 61 0.34 3.80 15.25
C ASP A 61 1.84 3.94 15.58
N ASP A 62 2.63 2.96 15.15
CA ASP A 62 4.07 2.88 15.38
C ASP A 62 4.83 3.36 14.15
N CYS A 63 4.41 4.52 13.63
CA CYS A 63 5.02 5.13 12.47
C CYS A 63 5.81 6.40 12.85
N PRO A 64 7.12 6.29 13.11
CA PRO A 64 7.92 7.44 13.53
C PRO A 64 7.91 8.51 12.43
N GLY A 65 7.36 9.68 12.76
CA GLY A 65 7.21 10.82 11.83
C GLY A 65 5.89 10.87 11.06
N GLY A 66 5.04 9.84 11.17
CA GLY A 66 3.69 9.84 10.57
C GLY A 66 3.67 9.89 9.04
N GLU A 67 4.79 9.55 8.38
CA GLU A 67 4.87 9.55 6.92
C GLU A 67 4.50 8.17 6.35
N TYR A 68 3.59 8.18 5.38
CA TYR A 68 3.13 6.98 4.70
C TYR A 68 3.43 7.05 3.21
N GLU A 69 3.83 5.91 2.65
CA GLU A 69 4.00 5.73 1.21
C GLU A 69 3.09 4.62 0.70
N VAL A 70 2.48 4.83 -0.46
CA VAL A 70 1.82 3.78 -1.24
C VAL A 70 2.70 3.42 -2.42
N VAL A 71 3.21 2.19 -2.43
CA VAL A 71 3.90 1.61 -3.58
C VAL A 71 2.87 0.88 -4.43
N HIS A 72 2.67 1.35 -5.65
CA HIS A 72 1.79 0.73 -6.63
C HIS A 72 2.62 -0.07 -7.65
N LEU A 73 2.30 -1.35 -7.76
CA LEU A 73 2.87 -2.27 -8.73
C LEU A 73 1.80 -2.62 -9.75
N LEU A 74 1.98 -2.10 -10.96
CA LEU A 74 1.11 -2.43 -12.09
C LEU A 74 1.77 -3.53 -12.93
N SER A 75 1.01 -4.59 -13.19
CA SER A 75 1.36 -5.62 -14.17
C SER A 75 0.34 -5.57 -15.32
N PRO A 76 0.65 -4.83 -16.41
CA PRO A 76 -0.26 -4.69 -17.54
C PRO A 76 -0.61 -6.04 -18.19
N ALA A 77 0.35 -6.95 -18.28
CA ALA A 77 0.19 -8.27 -18.89
C ALA A 77 -0.89 -9.13 -18.19
N TYR A 78 -1.00 -9.01 -16.87
CA TYR A 78 -1.95 -9.79 -16.07
C TYR A 78 -3.13 -8.95 -15.56
N ARG A 79 -3.21 -7.66 -15.94
CA ARG A 79 -4.19 -6.70 -15.43
C ARG A 79 -4.30 -6.74 -13.91
N ARG A 80 -3.16 -6.84 -13.23
CA ARG A 80 -3.07 -6.86 -11.77
C ARG A 80 -2.44 -5.57 -11.27
N SER A 81 -3.02 -5.03 -10.21
CA SER A 81 -2.54 -3.87 -9.49
C SER A 81 -2.44 -4.23 -8.00
N GLU A 82 -1.22 -4.19 -7.49
CA GLU A 82 -0.90 -4.46 -6.09
C GLU A 82 -0.42 -3.17 -5.45
N HIS A 83 -0.98 -2.84 -4.29
CA HIS A 83 -0.63 -1.65 -3.51
C HIS A 83 -0.03 -2.07 -2.19
N SER A 84 1.12 -1.50 -1.85
CA SER A 84 1.77 -1.68 -0.56
C SER A 84 1.80 -0.34 0.18
N VAL A 85 1.14 -0.27 1.33
CA VAL A 85 1.18 0.90 2.21
C VAL A 85 2.24 0.70 3.27
N ARG A 86 3.19 1.63 3.35
CA ARG A 86 4.38 1.52 4.19
C ARG A 86 4.50 2.73 5.09
N CYS A 87 4.95 2.48 6.31
CA CYS A 87 5.49 3.54 7.14
C CYS A 87 6.93 3.83 6.73
N VAL A 88 7.27 5.11 6.54
CA VAL A 88 8.63 5.55 6.21
C VAL A 88 9.14 6.54 7.24
N GLU A 89 10.46 6.51 7.46
CA GLU A 89 11.11 7.50 8.32
C GLU A 89 11.24 8.83 7.56
N PRO A 90 10.93 9.97 8.21
CA PRO A 90 11.16 11.28 7.62
C PRO A 90 12.66 11.48 7.38
N ARG A 91 13.01 12.03 6.21
CA ARG A 91 14.41 12.30 5.81
C ARG A 91 14.98 13.56 6.45
#